data_AF-V4J4P3-F1
#
_entry.id   AF-V4J4P3-F1
#
_cell.length_a   1.000
_cell.length_b   1.000
_cell.length_c   1.000
_cell.angle_alpha   90.00
_cell.angle_beta   90.00
_cell.angle_gamma   90.00
#
_symmetry.space_group_name_H-M   'P 1'
#
loop_
_entity.id
_entity.type
_entity.pdbx_description
1 polymer ?
#
loop_
_entity_poly.entity_id
_entity_poly.type
_entity_poly.pdbx_seq_one_letter_code
_entity_poly.pdbx_strand_id
1 'polypeptide(L)'
;MPFLIVLLLIHCLVICFILAAIINGHSLTKFEEKIRELFIKPTGNEDVPEELYDEAYEIVMDLGKALEIDNDMTKHDAVQVALKRVEDFRDDSKDYQLKQSNDEQEKVKLKVIK
;
A
#
# COMPACT_ATOMS: atom_id res chain seq x y z
N MET A 1 -31.80 18.64 28.53
CA MET A 1 -31.79 17.17 28.60
C MET A 1 -32.24 16.50 27.30
N PRO A 2 -33.42 16.77 26.70
CA PRO A 2 -33.85 16.07 25.47
C PRO A 2 -33.02 16.46 24.23
N PHE A 3 -32.60 17.72 24.12
CA PHE A 3 -31.81 18.20 22.98
C PHE A 3 -30.44 17.53 22.81
N LEU A 4 -29.79 17.13 23.91
CA LEU A 4 -28.50 16.42 23.85
C LEU A 4 -28.68 15.00 23.32
N ILE A 5 -29.78 14.34 23.68
CA ILE A 5 -30.11 12.99 23.20
C ILE A 5 -30.44 13.06 21.71
N VAL A 6 -31.22 14.07 21.28
CA VAL A 6 -31.54 14.29 19.86
C VAL A 6 -30.27 14.58 19.05
N LEU A 7 -29.36 15.41 19.56
CA LEU A 7 -28.07 15.66 18.91
C LEU A 7 -27.21 14.40 18.80
N LEU A 8 -27.15 13.59 19.85
CA LEU A 8 -26.38 12.34 19.85
C LEU A 8 -26.94 11.36 18.83
N LEU A 9 -28.27 11.22 18.75
CA LEU A 9 -28.93 10.36 17.76
C LEU A 9 -28.65 10.80 16.31
N ILE A 10 -28.66 12.11 16.05
CA ILE A 10 -28.31 12.65 14.73
C ILE A 10 -26.86 12.31 14.36
N HIS A 11 -25.92 12.46 15.30
CA HIS A 11 -24.52 12.12 15.05
C HIS A 11 -24.33 10.62 14.80
N CYS A 12 -25.02 9.76 15.55
CA CYS A 12 -25.00 8.32 15.29
C CYS A 12 -25.49 7.97 13.87
N LEU A 13 -26.57 8.61 13.40
CA LEU A 13 -27.07 8.39 12.04
C LEU A 13 -26.08 8.84 10.96
N VAL A 14 -25.42 9.98 11.16
CA VAL A 14 -24.38 10.47 10.24
C VAL A 14 -23.20 9.51 10.17
N ILE A 15 -22.74 8.98 11.32
CA ILE A 15 -21.65 8.00 11.38
C ILE A 15 -22.05 6.69 10.68
N CYS A 16 -23.26 6.19 10.93
CA CYS A 16 -23.78 5.01 10.25
C CYS A 16 -23.86 5.21 8.73
N PHE A 17 -24.22 6.41 8.26
CA PHE A 17 -24.27 6.73 6.83
C PHE A 17 -22.88 6.75 6.20
N ILE A 18 -21.89 7.30 6.90
CA ILE A 18 -20.48 7.29 6.45
C ILE A 18 -19.96 5.85 6.37
N LEU A 19 -20.20 5.03 7.40
CA LEU A 19 -19.81 3.62 7.40
C LEU A 19 -20.52 2.83 6.29
N ALA A 20 -21.81 3.07 6.07
CA ALA A 20 -22.56 2.45 4.99
C ALA A 20 -22.05 2.90 3.60
N ALA A 21 -21.62 4.15 3.44
CA ALA A 21 -21.01 4.64 2.20
C ALA A 21 -19.64 4.01 1.93
N ILE A 22 -18.84 3.78 2.97
CA ILE A 22 -17.57 3.04 2.90
C ILE A 22 -17.82 1.57 2.52
N ILE A 23 -18.76 0.89 3.19
CA ILE A 23 -19.07 -0.54 2.95
C ILE A 23 -19.70 -0.76 1.57
N ASN A 24 -20.61 0.12 1.14
CA ASN A 24 -21.24 0.04 -0.19
C ASN A 24 -20.34 0.55 -1.33
N GLY A 25 -19.09 0.93 -1.03
CA GLY A 25 -18.14 1.38 -2.05
C GLY A 25 -18.61 2.61 -2.82
N HIS A 26 -19.42 3.47 -2.19
CA HIS A 26 -19.91 4.71 -2.83
C HIS A 26 -18.80 5.74 -2.85
N SER A 27 -17.88 5.55 -3.81
CA SER A 27 -16.89 6.50 -4.32
C SER A 27 -16.60 7.71 -3.42
N LEU A 28 -15.95 7.47 -2.28
CA LEU A 28 -15.22 8.51 -1.56
C LEU A 28 -13.94 8.93 -2.31
N THR A 29 -13.74 8.41 -3.52
CA THR A 29 -12.57 8.57 -4.39
C THR A 29 -12.10 10.02 -4.47
N LYS A 30 -13.00 11.00 -4.62
CA LYS A 30 -12.62 12.42 -4.74
C LYS A 30 -12.16 13.05 -3.42
N PHE A 31 -12.75 12.64 -2.29
CA PHE A 31 -12.38 13.20 -0.99
C PHE A 31 -11.14 12.51 -0.44
N GLU A 32 -11.02 11.21 -0.68
CA GLU A 32 -9.83 10.41 -0.42
C GLU A 32 -8.64 10.89 -1.25
N GLU A 33 -8.83 11.18 -2.54
CA GLU A 33 -7.80 11.77 -3.42
C GLU A 33 -7.34 13.14 -2.93
N LYS A 34 -8.27 13.99 -2.47
CA LYS A 34 -7.94 15.32 -1.94
C LYS A 34 -7.24 15.29 -0.58
N ILE A 35 -7.56 14.31 0.27
CA ILE A 35 -6.84 14.06 1.52
C ILE A 35 -5.46 13.45 1.21
N ARG A 36 -5.37 12.54 0.23
CA ARG A 36 -4.10 12.02 -0.29
C ARG A 36 -3.22 13.14 -0.81
N GLU A 37 -3.73 14.05 -1.62
CA GLU A 37 -2.97 15.16 -2.19
C GLU A 37 -2.46 16.15 -1.12
N LEU A 38 -3.21 16.34 -0.04
CA LEU A 38 -2.82 17.23 1.05
C LEU A 38 -1.82 16.60 2.03
N PHE A 39 -1.93 15.29 2.27
CA PHE A 39 -1.13 14.59 3.31
C PHE A 39 0.03 13.76 2.75
N ILE A 40 -0.09 13.31 1.50
CA ILE A 40 0.94 12.58 0.77
C ILE A 40 1.45 13.55 -0.29
N LYS A 41 2.60 14.18 -0.01
CA LYS A 41 3.43 14.80 -1.06
C LYS A 41 3.50 13.77 -2.17
N PRO A 42 3.12 14.08 -3.42
CA PRO A 42 3.16 13.09 -4.49
C PRO A 42 4.63 12.71 -4.66
N THR A 43 5.03 11.61 -4.02
CA THR A 43 6.06 10.74 -4.57
C THR A 43 5.52 10.47 -5.95
N GLY A 44 6.21 11.01 -6.96
CA GLY A 44 5.77 10.88 -8.33
C GLY A 44 5.38 9.44 -8.61
N ASN A 45 4.52 9.23 -9.59
CA ASN A 45 4.54 7.98 -10.33
C ASN A 45 5.93 7.86 -10.97
N GLU A 46 6.95 7.58 -10.16
CA GLU A 46 8.20 7.05 -10.64
C GLU A 46 7.86 5.60 -10.88
N ASP A 47 7.61 5.32 -12.16
CA ASP A 47 7.32 3.99 -12.67
C ASP A 47 8.34 3.03 -12.06
N VAL A 48 7.89 2.23 -11.08
CA VAL A 48 8.70 1.15 -10.53
C VAL A 48 9.06 0.27 -11.72
N PRO A 49 10.34 -0.08 -11.92
CA PRO A 49 10.78 -0.87 -13.06
C PRO A 49 9.88 -2.10 -13.22
N GLU A 50 9.42 -2.33 -14.45
CA GLU A 50 8.55 -3.47 -14.78
C GLU A 50 9.16 -4.78 -14.30
N GLU A 51 10.49 -4.90 -14.33
CA GLU A 51 11.26 -6.03 -13.80
C GLU A 51 11.01 -6.31 -12.31
N LEU A 52 10.91 -5.28 -11.46
CA LEU A 52 10.63 -5.46 -10.02
C LEU A 52 9.17 -5.88 -9.78
N TYR A 53 8.25 -5.42 -10.64
CA TYR A 53 6.86 -5.85 -10.60
C TYR A 53 6.69 -7.30 -11.04
N ASP A 54 7.36 -7.69 -12.13
CA ASP A 54 7.35 -9.04 -12.65
C ASP A 54 7.95 -10.02 -11.63
N GLU A 55 9.08 -9.65 -11.01
CA GLU A 55 9.71 -10.47 -9.97
C GLU A 55 8.80 -10.63 -8.74
N ALA A 56 8.17 -9.55 -8.28
CA ALA A 56 7.20 -9.63 -7.18
C ALA A 56 5.99 -10.52 -7.53
N TYR A 57 5.52 -10.46 -8.78
CA TYR A 57 4.41 -11.27 -9.27
C TYR A 57 4.77 -12.77 -9.28
N GLU A 58 5.97 -13.11 -9.76
CA GLU A 58 6.46 -14.49 -9.75
C GLU A 58 6.57 -15.06 -8.33
N ILE A 59 7.10 -14.27 -7.39
CA ILE A 59 7.23 -14.69 -5.98
C ILE A 59 5.86 -14.98 -5.37
N VAL A 60 4.86 -14.12 -5.61
CA VAL A 60 3.48 -14.32 -5.13
C VAL A 60 2.86 -15.57 -5.75
N MET A 61 3.08 -15.81 -7.04
CA MET A 61 2.56 -16.97 -7.74
C MET A 61 3.19 -18.28 -7.22
N ASP A 62 4.48 -18.27 -6.90
CA ASP A 62 5.15 -19.44 -6.33
C ASP A 62 4.75 -19.70 -4.88
N LEU A 63 4.48 -18.65 -4.09
CA LEU A 63 3.85 -18.79 -2.78
C LEU A 63 2.44 -19.38 -2.89
N GLY A 64 1.66 -18.96 -3.88
CA GLY A 64 0.33 -19.52 -4.17
C GLY A 64 0.40 -21.03 -4.44
N LYS A 65 1.30 -21.45 -5.33
CA LYS A 65 1.54 -22.88 -5.61
C LYS A 65 1.99 -23.64 -4.37
N ALA A 66 2.83 -23.04 -3.53
CA ALA A 66 3.28 -23.67 -2.29
C ALA A 66 2.13 -23.92 -1.30
N LEU A 67 1.18 -22.98 -1.21
CA LEU A 67 0.01 -23.08 -0.32
C LEU A 67 -1.03 -24.10 -0.79
N GLU A 68 -1.08 -24.41 -2.09
CA GLU A 68 -1.96 -25.42 -2.68
C GLU A 68 -1.46 -26.87 -2.46
N ILE A 69 -0.28 -27.06 -1.86
CA ILE A 69 0.27 -28.40 -1.59
C ILE A 69 -0.50 -29.07 -0.45
N ASP A 70 -1.12 -30.23 -0.75
CA ASP A 70 -1.88 -31.03 0.22
C ASP A 70 -1.03 -31.60 1.36
N ASN A 71 0.26 -31.87 1.10
CA ASN A 71 1.18 -32.40 2.11
C ASN A 71 1.72 -31.27 2.99
N ASP A 72 1.33 -31.26 4.27
CA ASP A 72 1.71 -30.23 5.24
C ASP A 72 3.23 -30.02 5.38
N MET A 73 4.02 -31.09 5.32
CA MET A 73 5.47 -31.00 5.48
C MET A 73 6.13 -30.38 4.26
N THR A 74 5.70 -30.79 3.06
CA THR A 74 6.17 -30.23 1.79
C THR A 74 5.69 -28.80 1.58
N LYS A 75 4.47 -28.48 2.02
CA LYS A 75 3.92 -27.12 2.02
C LYS A 75 4.76 -26.19 2.89
N HIS A 76 5.12 -26.61 4.10
CA HIS A 76 5.94 -25.79 5.00
C HIS A 76 7.30 -25.47 4.36
N ASP A 77 7.99 -26.47 3.81
CA ASP A 77 9.28 -26.27 3.14
C ASP A 77 9.16 -25.35 1.91
N ALA A 78 8.11 -25.54 1.09
CA ALA A 78 7.86 -24.72 -0.09
C ALA A 78 7.53 -23.26 0.28
N VAL A 79 6.73 -23.04 1.33
CA VAL A 79 6.42 -21.70 1.86
C VAL A 79 7.69 -21.04 2.40
N GLN A 80 8.56 -21.78 3.09
CA GLN A 80 9.82 -21.25 3.61
C GLN A 80 10.76 -20.80 2.48
N VAL A 81 10.82 -21.54 1.38
CA VAL A 81 11.58 -21.16 0.18
C VAL A 81 11.01 -19.89 -0.48
N ALA A 82 9.70 -19.79 -0.61
CA ALA A 82 9.05 -18.58 -1.13
C ALA A 82 9.30 -17.37 -0.22
N LEU A 83 9.24 -17.54 1.10
CA LEU A 83 9.57 -16.51 2.09
C LEU A 83 11.01 -16.01 1.94
N LYS A 84 11.97 -16.92 1.75
CA LYS A 84 13.35 -16.54 1.51
C LYS A 84 13.50 -15.66 0.26
N ARG A 85 12.79 -15.99 -0.83
CA ARG A 85 12.78 -15.16 -2.05
C ARG A 85 12.17 -13.77 -1.82
N VAL A 86 11.15 -13.66 -0.96
CA VAL A 86 10.61 -12.36 -0.54
C VAL A 86 11.67 -11.56 0.22
N GLU A 87 12.46 -12.20 1.09
CA GLU A 87 13.53 -11.53 1.83
C GLU A 87 14.65 -11.04 0.91
N ASP A 88 15.08 -11.89 -0.03
CA ASP A 88 16.10 -11.53 -1.04
C ASP A 88 15.60 -10.36 -1.91
N PHE A 89 14.37 -10.42 -2.44
CA PHE A 89 13.75 -9.33 -3.22
C PHE A 89 13.63 -8.03 -2.42
N ARG A 90 13.27 -8.12 -1.13
CA ARG A 90 13.18 -6.95 -0.24
C ARG A 90 14.55 -6.30 -0.03
N ASP A 91 15.59 -7.10 0.10
CA ASP A 91 16.93 -6.59 0.35
C ASP A 91 17.54 -6.00 -0.93
N ASP A 92 17.28 -6.59 -2.10
CA ASP A 92 17.68 -6.05 -3.40
C ASP A 92 16.92 -4.75 -3.77
N SER A 93 15.63 -4.66 -3.42
CA SER A 93 14.83 -3.46 -3.65
C SER A 93 15.17 -2.29 -2.71
N LYS A 94 15.87 -2.52 -1.58
CA LYS A 94 16.35 -1.43 -0.71
C LYS A 94 17.42 -0.58 -1.38
N ASP A 95 18.30 -1.19 -2.18
CA ASP A 95 19.33 -0.46 -2.92
C ASP A 95 18.71 0.44 -4.00
N TYR A 96 17.55 0.06 -4.54
CA TYR A 96 16.75 0.91 -5.42
C TYR A 96 16.16 2.12 -4.67
N GLN A 97 15.53 1.91 -3.51
CA GLN A 97 14.97 3.00 -2.70
C GLN A 97 16.03 3.98 -2.18
N LEU A 98 17.25 3.50 -1.89
CA LEU A 98 18.38 4.34 -1.49
C LEU A 98 18.89 5.23 -2.63
N LYS A 99 18.93 4.72 -3.88
CA LYS A 99 19.27 5.53 -5.07
C LYS A 99 18.23 6.61 -5.35
N GLN A 100 16.94 6.27 -5.25
CA GLN A 100 15.83 7.20 -5.44
C GLN A 100 15.88 8.37 -4.42
N SER A 101 16.19 8.06 -3.16
CA SER A 101 16.37 9.06 -2.09
C SER A 101 17.56 10.01 -2.33
N ASN A 102 18.67 9.52 -2.88
CA ASN A 102 19.83 10.36 -3.22
C ASN A 102 19.57 11.26 -4.44
N ASP A 103 18.90 10.75 -5.48
CA ASP A 103 18.54 11.55 -6.67
C ASP A 103 17.52 12.65 -6.35
N GLU A 104 16.59 12.40 -5.42
CA GLU A 104 15.69 13.45 -4.90
C GLU A 104 16.46 14.53 -4.13
N GLN A 105 17.47 14.16 -3.32
CA GLN A 105 18.30 15.15 -2.61
C GLN A 105 19.18 15.98 -3.55
N GLU A 106 19.71 15.39 -4.63
CA GLU A 106 20.54 16.09 -5.60
C GLU A 106 19.71 17.08 -6.46
N LYS A 107 18.51 16.68 -6.90
CA LYS A 107 17.58 17.57 -7.62
C LYS A 107 17.08 18.74 -6.78
N VAL A 108 16.88 18.55 -5.47
CA VAL A 108 16.50 19.64 -4.55
C VAL A 108 17.64 20.64 -4.38
N LYS A 109 18.91 20.20 -4.37
CA LYS A 109 20.07 21.11 -4.31
C LYS A 109 20.27 21.93 -5.59
N LEU A 110 19.92 21.38 -6.76
CA LEU A 110 20.09 22.06 -8.05
C LEU A 110 18.99 23.10 -8.33
N LYS A 111 17.82 23.01 -7.67
CA LYS A 111 16.71 23.97 -7.82
C LYS A 111 16.77 25.16 -6.84
N VAL A 112 17.95 25.48 -6.32
CA VAL A 112 18.19 26.69 -5.51
C VAL A 112 19.23 27.58 -6.19
N ILE A 113 18.97 28.00 -7.44
CA ILE A 113 19.69 29.14 -8.03
C ILE A 113 18.71 30.03 -8.81
N LYS A 114 18.40 31.14 -8.13
CA LYS A 114 17.95 32.47 -8.55
C LYS A 114 16.51 32.71 -9.02
#